data_AF-A0A6I1NMV6-F1
#
_entry.id   AF-A0A6I1NMV6-F1
#
_cell.length_a   1.000
_cell.length_b   1.000
_cell.length_c   1.000
_cell.angle_alpha   90.00
_cell.angle_beta   90.00
_cell.angle_gamma   90.00
#
_symmetry.space_group_name_H-M   'P 1'
#
loop_
_entity.id
_entity.type
_entity.pdbx_description
1 polymer ?
#
loop_
_entity_poly.entity_id
_entity_poly.type
_entity_poly.pdbx_seq_one_letter_code
_entity_poly.pdbx_strand_id
1 'polypeptide(L)' 'MSRKYFGTDGVRGEVGKFPINPEFVMKLG' A
#
# COMPACT_ATOMS: atom_id res chain seq x y z
N MET A 1 -0.18 16.80 -5.03
CA MET A 1 0.63 15.74 -4.40
C MET A 1 -0.20 14.46 -4.41
N SER A 2 -0.20 13.70 -5.51
CA SER A 2 -1.07 12.53 -5.62
C SER A 2 -0.58 11.43 -4.68
N ARG A 3 -1.49 10.86 -3.91
CA ARG A 3 -1.22 9.67 -3.11
C ARG A 3 -0.98 8.50 -4.07
N LYS A 4 0.28 8.26 -4.46
CA LYS A 4 0.73 7.27 -5.46
C LYS A 4 0.19 5.84 -5.22
N TYR A 5 -0.22 5.53 -4.00
CA TYR A 5 -0.71 4.21 -3.59
C TYR A 5 -2.19 4.19 -3.18
N PHE A 6 -2.88 5.33 -3.16
CA PHE A 6 -4.25 5.40 -2.67
C PHE A 6 -5.18 5.88 -3.78
N GLY A 7 -6.10 5.00 -4.17
CA GLY A 7 -7.25 5.28 -5.04
C GLY A 7 -8.56 4.78 -4.40
N THR A 8 -9.64 4.71 -5.18
CA THR A 8 -10.93 4.14 -4.74
C THR A 8 -10.81 2.69 -4.25
N ASP A 9 -9.85 1.97 -4.83
CA ASP A 9 -9.64 0.56 -4.58
C ASP A 9 -8.55 0.28 -3.53
N GLY A 10 -8.04 1.31 -2.86
CA GLY A 10 -6.97 1.19 -1.87
C GLY A 10 -5.58 0.95 -2.48
N VAL A 11 -4.72 0.25 -1.73
CA VAL A 11 -3.34 -0.10 -2.10
C VAL A 11 -3.34 -1.47 -2.80
N ARG A 12 -2.73 -1.57 -3.99
CA ARG A 12 -2.65 -2.81 -4.79
C ARG A 12 -1.21 -3.24 -5.05
N GLY A 13 -1.00 -4.55 -5.19
CA GLY A 13 0.30 -5.16 -5.51
C GLY A 13 0.33 -6.65 -5.16
N GLU A 14 1.50 -7.26 -5.36
CA GLU A 14 1.74 -8.66 -5.02
C GLU A 14 2.10 -8.79 -3.54
N VAL A 15 1.52 -9.78 -2.85
CA VAL A 15 1.79 -10.04 -1.43
C VAL A 15 3.27 -10.32 -1.21
N GLY A 16 3.88 -9.62 -0.24
CA GLY A 16 5.30 -9.69 0.08
C GLY A 16 6.17 -8.71 -0.70
N LYS A 17 5.65 -8.07 -1.76
CA LYS A 17 6.33 -7.00 -2.49
C LYS A 17 5.75 -5.65 -2.10
N PHE A 18 6.60 -4.62 -2.08
CA PHE A 18 6.12 -3.26 -1.85
C PHE A 18 5.10 -2.85 -2.93
N PRO A 19 3.93 -2.26 -2.57
CA PRO A 19 3.53 -1.80 -1.24
C PRO A 19 2.77 -2.83 -0.36
N ILE A 20 2.50 -4.05 -0.82
CA ILE A 20 1.77 -5.09 -0.07
C ILE A 20 2.75 -5.92 0.79
N ASN A 21 3.41 -5.27 1.74
CA ASN A 21 4.23 -5.96 2.74
C ASN A 21 3.84 -5.56 4.18
N PRO A 22 4.13 -6.40 5.18
CA PRO A 22 3.72 -6.14 6.56
C PRO A 22 4.23 -4.80 7.11
N GLU A 23 5.47 -4.45 6.80
CA GLU A 23 6.08 -3.21 7.29
C GLU A 23 5.34 -1.96 6.79
N PHE A 24 4.99 -1.92 5.51
CA PHE A 24 4.26 -0.81 4.92
C PHE A 24 2.84 -0.72 5.51
N VAL A 25 2.14 -1.85 5.59
CA VAL A 25 0.76 -1.91 6.09
C VAL A 25 0.67 -1.54 7.57
N MET A 26 1.63 -1.95 8.40
CA MET A 26 1.66 -1.57 9.82
C MET A 26 1.82 -0.06 10.04
N LYS A 27 2.47 0.64 9.10
CA LYS A 27 2.60 2.10 9.13
C LYS A 27 1.36 2.85 8.64
N LEU A 28 0.32 2.14 8.15
CA LEU A 28 -0.95 2.73 7.72
C LEU A 28 -1.97 2.89 8.85
N GLY A 29 -1.74 2.26 10.01
CA GLY A 29 -2.57 2.38 11.21
C GLY A 29 -2.55 3.78 11.81
#